data_AF-A0A382JBQ8-F1
#
_entry.id   AF-A0A382JBQ8-F1
#
_cell.length_a   1.000
_cell.length_b   1.000
_cell.length_c   1.000
_cell.angle_alpha   90.00
_cell.angle_beta   90.00
_cell.angle_gamma   90.00
#
_symmetry.space_group_name_H-M   'P 1'
#
loop_
_entity.id
_entity.type
_entity.pdbx_description
1 polymer ?
#
loop_
_entity_poly.entity_id
_entity_poly.type
_entity_poly.pdbx_seq_one_letter_code
_entity_poly.pdbx_strand_id
1 'polypeptide(L)'
;WVSTVRQFYSSWKGTLKDAIERRKELKKAFQEETDVVCEECGSNMVVKWGRNGRFLACPGYPQCKNTKPLDHEEEPAKTDKVCEQCQKPMVVKTGRYGRFLACSGYPDCRNVKPFSLGISCPEEDCQGDLVEKQSRTGKVFYGCNQYPNCKFASWDKPVEQECAHCQAPLLYEKNSRSGTPSLGCRVCDTRFENTQAA
;
A
#
# COMPACT_ATOMS: atom_id res chain seq x y z
N TRP A 1 23.95 28.45 -35.02
CA TRP A 1 23.60 27.29 -34.18
C TRP A 1 24.80 26.73 -33.42
N VAL A 2 25.98 26.49 -34.04
CA VAL A 2 27.19 25.99 -33.34
C VAL A 2 27.63 26.88 -32.17
N SER A 3 27.61 28.20 -32.36
CA SER A 3 27.93 29.18 -31.31
C SER A 3 26.98 29.10 -30.12
N THR A 4 25.67 28.99 -30.39
CA THR A 4 24.62 28.82 -29.38
C THR A 4 24.83 27.55 -28.56
N VAL A 5 25.14 26.43 -29.21
CA VAL A 5 25.41 25.15 -28.51
C VAL A 5 26.67 25.24 -27.65
N ARG A 6 27.74 25.87 -28.14
CA ARG A 6 28.96 26.08 -27.33
C ARG A 6 28.72 26.94 -26.10
N GLN A 7 27.94 28.01 -26.24
CA GLN A 7 27.61 28.90 -25.12
C GLN A 7 26.75 28.20 -24.07
N PHE A 8 25.83 27.33 -24.49
CA PHE A 8 25.07 26.47 -23.59
C PHE A 8 25.96 25.47 -22.86
N TYR A 9 26.85 24.77 -23.59
CA TYR A 9 27.74 23.78 -22.97
C TYR A 9 28.76 24.41 -22.04
N SER A 10 29.28 25.61 -22.34
CA SER A 10 30.25 26.28 -21.46
C SER A 10 29.62 26.70 -20.13
N SER A 11 28.37 27.19 -20.14
CA SER A 11 27.64 27.53 -18.91
C SER A 11 27.15 26.29 -18.15
N TRP A 12 26.76 25.23 -18.86
CA TRP A 12 26.23 23.99 -18.27
C TRP A 12 27.31 23.01 -17.76
N LYS A 13 28.54 23.07 -18.29
CA LYS A 13 29.61 22.14 -17.90
C LYS A 13 29.96 22.22 -16.41
N GLY A 14 29.87 23.41 -15.82
CA GLY A 14 30.08 23.62 -14.38
C GLY A 14 29.01 22.92 -13.56
N THR A 15 27.75 23.23 -13.81
CA THR A 15 26.60 22.64 -13.10
C THR A 15 26.52 21.12 -13.27
N LEU A 16 26.94 20.60 -14.43
CA LEU A 16 27.04 19.15 -14.65
C LEU A 16 28.10 18.49 -13.75
N LYS A 17 29.27 19.12 -13.57
CA LYS A 17 30.31 18.60 -12.67
C LYS A 17 29.83 18.58 -11.22
N ASP A 18 29.25 19.69 -10.78
CA ASP A 18 28.71 19.80 -9.41
C ASP A 18 27.62 18.75 -9.16
N ALA A 19 26.73 18.52 -10.14
CA ALA A 19 25.70 17.50 -10.04
C ALA A 19 26.27 16.07 -10.00
N ILE A 20 27.38 15.79 -10.70
CA ILE A 20 28.05 14.49 -10.68
C ILE A 20 28.71 14.25 -9.31
N GLU A 21 29.40 15.24 -8.76
CA GLU A 21 30.04 15.14 -7.45
C GLU A 21 29.01 14.95 -6.34
N ARG A 22 27.98 15.79 -6.32
CA ARG A 22 26.89 15.70 -5.34
C ARG A 22 26.18 14.34 -5.41
N ARG A 23 26.01 13.78 -6.63
CA ARG A 23 25.49 12.40 -6.79
C ARG A 23 26.42 11.36 -6.16
N LYS A 24 27.74 11.50 -6.32
CA LYS A 24 28.72 10.57 -5.76
C LYS A 24 28.71 10.59 -4.24
N GLU A 25 28.62 11.78 -3.64
CA GLU A 25 28.50 11.96 -2.19
C GLU A 25 27.22 11.32 -1.64
N LEU A 26 26.07 11.63 -2.24
CA LEU A 26 24.79 11.02 -1.84
C LEU A 26 24.84 9.49 -1.94
N LYS A 27 25.36 8.94 -3.05
CA LYS A 27 25.48 7.48 -3.21
C LYS A 27 26.34 6.83 -2.12
N LYS A 28 27.42 7.49 -1.68
CA LYS A 28 28.29 6.99 -0.62
C LYS A 28 27.59 7.05 0.74
N ALA A 29 26.83 8.11 1.00
CA ALA A 29 26.08 8.27 2.25
C ALA A 29 24.92 7.27 2.39
N PHE A 30 24.26 6.92 1.28
CA PHE A 30 23.12 5.97 1.28
C PHE A 30 23.52 4.49 1.22
N GLN A 31 24.82 4.17 1.22
CA GLN A 31 25.30 2.79 1.15
C GLN A 31 25.40 2.20 2.56
N GLU A 32 24.30 1.59 3.00
CA GLU A 32 24.22 0.88 4.27
C GLU A 32 24.78 -0.54 4.11
N GLU A 33 25.61 -0.95 5.07
CA GLU A 33 26.06 -2.33 5.20
C GLU A 33 24.98 -3.13 5.94
N THR A 34 24.70 -4.34 5.46
CA THR A 34 23.72 -5.24 6.09
C THR A 34 24.41 -6.51 6.56
N ASP A 35 23.83 -7.18 7.54
CA ASP A 35 24.34 -8.45 8.08
C ASP A 35 24.05 -9.66 7.16
N VAL A 36 23.50 -9.42 5.96
CA VAL A 36 23.20 -10.48 4.99
C VAL A 36 24.50 -10.91 4.30
N VAL A 37 24.92 -12.15 4.58
CA VAL A 37 26.12 -12.76 3.98
C VAL A 37 25.83 -13.21 2.55
N CYS A 38 26.74 -12.88 1.63
CA CYS A 38 26.68 -13.36 0.26
C CYS A 38 27.09 -14.84 0.15
N GLU A 39 26.29 -15.63 -0.55
CA GLU A 39 26.50 -17.08 -0.74
C GLU A 39 27.73 -17.44 -1.60
N GLU A 40 28.18 -16.53 -2.47
CA GLU A 40 29.34 -16.78 -3.35
C GLU A 40 30.67 -16.27 -2.77
N CYS A 41 30.62 -15.13 -2.06
CA CYS A 41 31.82 -14.39 -1.65
C CYS A 41 32.04 -14.42 -0.13
N GLY A 42 31.03 -14.78 0.67
CA GLY A 42 31.09 -14.75 2.14
C GLY A 42 31.16 -13.34 2.76
N SER A 43 31.13 -12.29 1.94
CA SER A 43 31.15 -10.89 2.40
C SER A 43 29.74 -10.37 2.68
N ASN A 44 29.63 -9.41 3.60
CA ASN A 44 28.39 -8.69 3.91
C ASN A 44 27.91 -7.90 2.69
N MET A 45 26.64 -8.07 2.34
CA MET A 45 26.02 -7.39 1.21
C MET A 45 25.71 -5.93 1.56
N VAL A 46 25.78 -5.07 0.53
CA VAL A 46 25.52 -3.63 0.65
C VAL A 46 24.23 -3.24 -0.06
N VAL A 47 23.47 -2.31 0.51
CA VAL A 47 22.25 -1.80 -0.13
C VAL A 47 22.62 -0.80 -1.21
N LYS A 48 22.20 -1.06 -2.45
CA LYS A 48 22.36 -0.16 -3.60
C LYS A 48 21.01 0.28 -4.14
N TRP A 49 20.99 1.47 -4.75
CA TRP A 49 19.82 2.05 -5.40
C TRP A 49 19.86 1.77 -6.91
N GLY A 50 18.87 1.02 -7.40
CA GLY A 50 18.65 0.73 -8.81
C GLY A 50 17.39 1.41 -9.35
N ARG A 51 17.06 1.12 -10.62
CA ARG A 51 15.82 1.62 -11.25
C ARG A 51 14.54 1.09 -10.56
N ASN A 52 14.61 -0.13 -10.04
CA ASN A 52 13.47 -0.84 -9.44
C ASN A 52 13.43 -0.72 -7.91
N GLY A 53 14.23 0.17 -7.31
CA GLY A 53 14.32 0.34 -5.87
C GLY A 53 15.65 -0.09 -5.26
N ARG A 54 15.64 -0.33 -3.95
CA ARG A 54 16.81 -0.76 -3.16
C ARG A 54 17.02 -2.26 -3.30
N PHE A 55 18.27 -2.70 -3.39
CA PHE A 55 18.62 -4.12 -3.49
C PHE A 55 19.96 -4.40 -2.81
N LEU A 56 20.17 -5.65 -2.39
CA LEU A 56 21.43 -6.11 -1.83
C LEU A 56 22.38 -6.54 -2.95
N ALA A 57 23.63 -6.09 -2.89
CA ALA A 57 24.70 -6.48 -3.82
C ALA A 57 25.97 -6.89 -3.08
N CYS A 58 26.71 -7.91 -3.55
CA CYS A 58 28.05 -8.19 -3.01
C CYS A 58 28.97 -6.97 -3.29
N PRO A 59 29.78 -6.53 -2.30
CA PRO A 59 30.75 -5.45 -2.48
C PRO A 59 31.84 -5.81 -3.51
N GLY A 60 32.10 -7.11 -3.71
CA GLY A 60 33.09 -7.65 -4.65
C GLY A 60 32.72 -7.56 -6.14
N TYR A 61 31.75 -6.74 -6.54
CA TYR A 61 31.46 -6.48 -7.96
C TYR A 61 32.66 -5.76 -8.62
N PRO A 62 33.18 -6.21 -9.78
CA PRO A 62 32.58 -7.11 -10.77
C PRO A 62 32.92 -8.62 -10.64
N GLN A 63 33.74 -9.01 -9.65
CA GLN A 63 34.20 -10.40 -9.45
C GLN A 63 33.08 -11.32 -8.94
N CYS A 64 32.21 -10.82 -8.05
CA CYS A 64 30.99 -11.50 -7.62
C CYS A 64 29.78 -10.68 -8.07
N LYS A 65 28.85 -11.32 -8.81
CA LYS A 65 27.66 -10.69 -9.38
C LYS A 65 26.37 -11.02 -8.63
N ASN A 66 26.48 -11.67 -7.48
CA ASN A 66 25.32 -12.02 -6.67
C ASN A 66 24.58 -10.75 -6.20
N THR A 67 23.28 -10.74 -6.45
CA THR A 67 22.35 -9.69 -6.01
C THR A 67 21.11 -10.34 -5.44
N LYS A 68 20.63 -9.84 -4.31
CA LYS A 68 19.39 -10.27 -3.68
C LYS A 68 18.42 -9.09 -3.60
N PRO A 69 17.10 -9.30 -3.82
CA PRO A 69 16.12 -8.28 -3.47
C PRO A 69 16.23 -7.97 -1.98
N LEU A 70 16.11 -6.70 -1.62
CA LEU A 70 15.92 -6.31 -0.22
C LEU A 70 14.44 -6.54 0.04
N ASP A 71 14.07 -7.68 0.62
CA ASP A 71 12.69 -7.94 0.96
C ASP A 71 12.25 -6.89 1.97
N HIS A 72 11.37 -5.99 1.51
CA HIS A 72 10.58 -5.17 2.41
C HIS A 72 9.58 -6.12 3.05
N GLU A 73 10.04 -6.86 4.06
CA GLU A 73 9.20 -7.70 4.90
C GLU A 73 8.28 -6.78 5.72
N GLU A 74 7.30 -6.18 5.05
CA GLU A 74 6.01 -5.97 5.70
C GLU A 74 5.50 -7.39 5.98
N GLU A 75 5.79 -7.88 7.18
CA GLU A 75 5.16 -9.11 7.65
C GLU A 75 3.67 -8.95 7.40
N PRO A 76 3.07 -9.81 6.57
CA PRO A 76 1.67 -9.65 6.23
C PRO A 76 0.89 -9.75 7.53
N ALA A 77 0.19 -8.68 7.91
CA ALA A 77 -0.57 -8.61 9.14
C ALA A 77 -1.46 -9.86 9.24
N LYS A 78 -1.10 -10.76 10.17
CA LYS A 78 -1.89 -11.95 10.47
C LYS A 78 -3.19 -11.45 11.07
N THR A 79 -4.29 -11.90 10.51
CA THR A 79 -5.62 -11.55 11.01
C THR A 79 -6.16 -12.66 11.89
N ASP A 80 -7.11 -12.33 12.75
CA ASP A 80 -7.77 -13.30 13.64
C ASP A 80 -8.68 -14.29 12.88
N LYS A 81 -8.88 -14.09 11.57
CA LYS A 81 -9.74 -14.95 10.76
C LYS A 81 -9.00 -16.24 10.37
N VAL A 82 -9.60 -17.36 10.72
CA VAL A 82 -9.15 -18.72 10.34
C VAL A 82 -9.82 -19.18 9.05
N CYS A 83 -9.09 -19.95 8.25
CA CYS A 83 -9.60 -20.51 7.02
C CYS A 83 -10.44 -21.77 7.28
N GLU A 84 -11.60 -21.87 6.65
CA GLU A 84 -12.54 -23.00 6.81
C GLU A 84 -12.01 -24.34 6.29
N GLN A 85 -11.09 -24.33 5.32
CA GLN A 85 -10.55 -25.55 4.72
C GLN A 85 -9.32 -26.10 5.44
N CYS A 86 -8.42 -25.19 5.88
CA CYS A 86 -7.10 -25.54 6.41
C CYS A 86 -7.00 -25.31 7.93
N GLN A 87 -7.94 -24.59 8.55
CA GLN A 87 -7.89 -24.06 9.93
C GLN A 87 -6.64 -23.23 10.28
N LYS A 88 -5.82 -22.89 9.27
CA LYS A 88 -4.66 -22.01 9.41
C LYS A 88 -5.12 -20.54 9.41
N PRO A 89 -4.36 -19.63 10.05
CA PRO A 89 -4.66 -18.21 10.04
C PRO A 89 -4.60 -17.63 8.63
N MET A 90 -5.44 -16.64 8.36
CA MET A 90 -5.45 -15.92 7.09
C MET A 90 -4.58 -14.66 7.16
N VAL A 91 -3.88 -14.39 6.06
CA VAL A 91 -3.01 -13.23 5.87
C VAL A 91 -3.64 -12.23 4.90
N VAL A 92 -3.49 -10.93 5.17
CA VAL A 92 -3.94 -9.88 4.24
C VAL A 92 -2.89 -9.71 3.15
N LYS A 93 -3.32 -9.84 1.90
CA LYS A 93 -2.50 -9.54 0.71
C LYS A 93 -3.20 -8.53 -0.16
N THR A 94 -2.42 -7.78 -0.93
CA THR A 94 -2.94 -6.79 -1.89
C THR A 94 -2.82 -7.36 -3.30
N GLY A 95 -3.90 -7.30 -4.08
CA GLY A 95 -3.95 -7.76 -5.46
C GLY A 95 -4.59 -6.74 -6.39
N ARG A 96 -4.89 -7.16 -7.63
CA ARG A 96 -5.51 -6.30 -8.67
C ARG A 96 -6.85 -5.70 -8.27
N TYR A 97 -7.61 -6.39 -7.42
CA TYR A 97 -8.97 -6.02 -7.04
C TYR A 97 -9.06 -5.36 -5.67
N GLY A 98 -7.92 -5.08 -5.03
CA GLY A 98 -7.84 -4.59 -3.66
C GLY A 98 -7.23 -5.60 -2.70
N ARG A 99 -7.43 -5.35 -1.40
CA ARG A 99 -6.95 -6.21 -0.31
C ARG A 99 -7.86 -7.43 -0.17
N PHE A 100 -7.27 -8.59 0.09
CA PHE A 100 -7.98 -9.84 0.30
C PHE A 100 -7.29 -10.70 1.35
N LEU A 101 -8.03 -11.64 1.91
CA LEU A 101 -7.53 -12.62 2.88
C LEU A 101 -7.14 -13.90 2.13
N ALA A 102 -5.93 -14.39 2.36
CA ALA A 102 -5.43 -15.67 1.82
C ALA A 102 -5.06 -16.64 2.95
N CYS A 103 -5.31 -17.96 2.80
CA CYS A 103 -4.78 -18.96 3.77
C CYS A 103 -3.24 -18.86 3.78
N SER A 104 -2.65 -18.84 4.99
CA SER A 104 -1.19 -18.91 5.18
C SER A 104 -0.56 -20.19 4.63
N GLY A 105 -1.35 -21.26 4.51
CA GLY A 105 -0.93 -22.54 3.94
C GLY A 105 -0.88 -22.60 2.41
N TYR A 106 -0.73 -21.48 1.71
CA TYR A 106 -0.44 -21.48 0.27
C TYR A 106 0.98 -22.03 0.05
N PRO A 107 1.23 -22.99 -0.88
CA PRO A 107 0.38 -23.41 -2.01
C PRO A 107 -0.69 -24.48 -1.72
N ASP A 108 -0.60 -25.19 -0.59
CA ASP A 108 -1.45 -26.35 -0.27
C ASP A 108 -2.94 -26.00 -0.13
N CYS A 109 -3.24 -24.80 0.37
CA CYS A 109 -4.60 -24.28 0.47
C CYS A 109 -4.71 -22.96 -0.29
N ARG A 110 -5.44 -22.99 -1.41
CA ARG A 110 -5.66 -21.83 -2.30
C ARG A 110 -6.91 -21.02 -1.96
N ASN A 111 -7.47 -21.20 -0.76
CA ASN A 111 -8.66 -20.49 -0.32
C ASN A 111 -8.39 -18.99 -0.15
N VAL A 112 -9.26 -18.16 -0.73
CA VAL A 112 -9.22 -16.71 -0.65
C VAL A 112 -10.60 -16.18 -0.26
N LYS A 113 -10.62 -15.18 0.61
CA LYS A 113 -11.85 -14.49 1.04
C LYS A 113 -11.70 -12.98 0.82
N PRO A 114 -12.80 -12.28 0.50
CA PRO A 114 -12.76 -10.82 0.44
C PRO A 114 -12.43 -10.24 1.82
N PHE A 115 -11.72 -9.10 1.84
CA PHE A 115 -11.46 -8.38 3.07
C PHE A 115 -12.73 -7.60 3.48
N SER A 116 -13.50 -8.15 4.42
CA SER A 116 -14.66 -7.47 5.01
C SER A 116 -14.24 -6.58 6.17
N LEU A 117 -14.83 -5.37 6.23
CA LEU A 117 -14.58 -4.37 7.27
C LEU A 117 -15.24 -4.72 8.62
N GLY A 118 -16.07 -5.77 8.66
CA GLY A 118 -16.89 -6.12 9.82
C GLY A 118 -18.17 -5.29 9.95
N ILE A 119 -18.44 -4.41 8.98
CA ILE A 119 -19.60 -3.52 8.95
C ILE A 119 -20.70 -4.16 8.10
N SER A 120 -21.88 -4.34 8.69
CA SER A 120 -23.07 -4.86 7.98
C SER A 120 -23.61 -3.88 6.95
N CYS A 121 -24.23 -4.41 5.89
CA CYS A 121 -24.84 -3.61 4.84
C CYS A 121 -26.03 -2.81 5.39
N PRO A 122 -26.16 -1.50 5.08
CA PRO A 122 -27.28 -0.67 5.55
C PRO A 122 -28.59 -0.85 4.75
N GLU A 123 -28.65 -1.78 3.80
CA GLU A 123 -29.87 -2.05 3.02
C GLU A 123 -30.81 -2.98 3.81
N GLU A 124 -32.10 -2.63 3.88
CA GLU A 124 -33.12 -3.28 4.72
C GLU A 124 -33.35 -4.79 4.42
N ASP A 125 -32.91 -5.27 3.26
CA ASP A 125 -33.04 -6.67 2.82
C ASP A 125 -31.67 -7.37 2.64
N CYS A 126 -30.62 -6.89 3.30
CA CYS A 126 -29.26 -7.40 3.09
C CYS A 126 -28.51 -7.74 4.38
N GLN A 127 -28.33 -9.04 4.64
CA GLN A 127 -27.44 -9.57 5.69
C GLN A 127 -25.97 -9.69 5.22
N GLY A 128 -25.58 -8.91 4.21
CA GLY A 128 -24.23 -8.90 3.67
C GLY A 128 -23.28 -8.00 4.46
N ASP A 129 -21.99 -8.18 4.23
CA ASP A 129 -20.93 -7.31 4.78
C ASP A 129 -20.39 -6.36 3.72
N LEU A 130 -19.95 -5.19 4.16
CA LEU A 130 -19.22 -4.24 3.32
C LEU A 130 -17.77 -4.71 3.13
N VAL A 131 -17.39 -4.81 1.86
CA VAL A 131 -16.05 -5.20 1.42
C VAL A 131 -15.41 -4.08 0.62
N GLU A 132 -14.10 -3.95 0.75
CA GLU A 132 -13.29 -3.03 -0.04
C GLU A 132 -13.05 -3.62 -1.44
N LYS A 133 -13.34 -2.85 -2.49
CA LYS A 133 -13.13 -3.21 -3.90
C LYS A 133 -12.39 -2.09 -4.62
N GLN A 134 -11.65 -2.44 -5.67
CA GLN A 134 -11.01 -1.47 -6.55
C GLN A 134 -11.71 -1.40 -7.91
N SER A 135 -11.95 -0.17 -8.37
CA SER A 135 -12.47 0.09 -9.71
C SER A 135 -11.37 -0.07 -10.77
N ARG A 136 -11.73 -0.08 -12.06
CA ARG A 136 -10.77 -0.18 -13.19
C ARG A 136 -9.74 0.94 -13.20
N THR A 137 -10.05 2.10 -12.60
CA THR A 137 -9.16 3.26 -12.50
C THR A 137 -8.31 3.24 -11.22
N GLY A 138 -8.41 2.19 -10.41
CA GLY A 138 -7.67 2.04 -9.15
C GLY A 138 -8.30 2.78 -7.96
N LYS A 139 -9.41 3.51 -8.16
CA LYS A 139 -10.14 4.12 -7.04
C LYS A 139 -10.81 3.03 -6.19
N VAL A 140 -10.57 3.08 -4.89
CA VAL A 140 -11.19 2.20 -3.89
C VAL A 140 -12.64 2.62 -3.67
N PHE A 141 -13.53 1.63 -3.55
CA PHE A 141 -14.92 1.80 -3.17
C PHE A 141 -15.35 0.64 -2.27
N TYR A 142 -16.37 0.88 -1.46
CA TYR A 142 -16.91 -0.07 -0.50
C TYR A 142 -18.25 -0.54 -1.03
N GLY A 143 -18.40 -1.85 -1.23
CA GLY A 143 -19.64 -2.42 -1.75
C GLY A 143 -20.02 -3.68 -0.99
N CYS A 144 -21.29 -4.08 -1.12
CA CYS A 144 -21.75 -5.31 -0.48
C CYS A 144 -21.07 -6.56 -1.11
N ASN A 145 -20.83 -7.58 -0.28
CA ASN A 145 -20.35 -8.89 -0.72
C ASN A 145 -21.42 -9.71 -1.48
N GLN A 146 -22.71 -9.46 -1.24
CA GLN A 146 -23.84 -10.18 -1.86
C GLN A 146 -24.24 -9.65 -3.26
N TYR A 147 -23.35 -8.96 -3.98
CA TYR A 147 -23.61 -8.60 -5.38
C TYR A 147 -23.78 -9.87 -6.24
N PRO A 148 -24.82 -10.00 -7.10
CA PRO A 148 -25.70 -8.95 -7.64
C PRO A 148 -26.99 -8.65 -6.85
N ASN A 149 -27.29 -9.39 -5.79
CA ASN A 149 -28.54 -9.27 -5.03
C ASN A 149 -28.63 -7.92 -4.30
N CYS A 150 -27.51 -7.46 -3.74
CA CYS A 150 -27.39 -6.11 -3.19
C CYS A 150 -26.45 -5.26 -4.05
N LYS A 151 -26.93 -4.10 -4.50
CA LYS A 151 -26.18 -3.15 -5.35
C LYS A 151 -25.59 -1.97 -4.59
N PHE A 152 -25.60 -2.02 -3.26
CA PHE A 152 -25.04 -0.97 -2.43
C PHE A 152 -23.55 -0.74 -2.73
N ALA A 153 -23.19 0.52 -2.97
CA ALA A 153 -21.83 0.95 -3.23
C ALA A 153 -21.58 2.37 -2.66
N SER A 154 -20.40 2.59 -2.11
CA SER A 154 -19.96 3.82 -1.48
C SER A 154 -18.52 4.13 -1.87
N TRP A 155 -18.23 5.39 -2.24
CA TRP A 155 -16.84 5.84 -2.43
C TRP A 155 -16.16 6.21 -1.11
N ASP A 156 -16.94 6.68 -0.16
CA ASP A 156 -16.47 7.08 1.17
C ASP A 156 -16.38 5.86 2.09
N LYS A 157 -15.38 5.84 2.97
CA LYS A 157 -15.16 4.73 3.90
C LYS A 157 -16.24 4.72 4.97
N PRO A 158 -17.03 3.63 5.11
CA PRO A 158 -18.01 3.51 6.16
C PRO A 158 -17.32 3.27 7.51
N VAL A 159 -17.87 3.86 8.56
CA VAL A 159 -17.47 3.69 9.96
C VAL A 159 -18.73 3.30 10.75
N GLU A 160 -18.59 2.29 11.60
CA GLU A 160 -19.66 1.80 12.49
C GLU A 160 -19.85 2.78 13.66
N GLN A 161 -20.47 3.90 13.35
CA GLN A 161 -20.85 4.93 14.31
C GLN A 161 -22.25 5.42 13.99
N GLU A 162 -23.11 5.47 15.00
CA GLU A 162 -24.47 5.97 14.87
C GLU A 162 -24.48 7.50 14.73
N CYS A 163 -25.36 8.01 13.88
CA CYS A 163 -25.52 9.44 13.72
C CYS A 163 -26.33 10.06 14.87
N ALA A 164 -25.74 11.00 15.60
CA ALA A 164 -26.43 11.70 16.71
C ALA A 164 -27.71 12.46 16.30
N HIS A 165 -27.89 12.81 15.02
CA HIS A 165 -29.03 13.60 14.55
C HIS A 165 -30.18 12.76 13.99
N CYS A 166 -29.88 11.63 13.35
CA CYS A 166 -30.89 10.83 12.63
C CYS A 166 -30.86 9.34 12.97
N GLN A 167 -30.00 8.93 13.91
CA GLN A 167 -29.83 7.53 14.34
C GLN A 167 -29.49 6.57 13.19
N ALA A 168 -29.02 7.08 12.05
CA ALA A 168 -28.51 6.24 10.97
C ALA A 168 -27.33 5.40 11.49
N PRO A 169 -27.24 4.10 11.12
CA PRO A 169 -26.29 3.17 11.71
C PRO A 169 -24.83 3.42 11.29
N LEU A 170 -24.61 4.14 10.19
CA LEU A 170 -23.28 4.32 9.59
C LEU A 170 -22.99 5.80 9.29
N LEU A 171 -21.76 6.19 9.61
CA LEU A 171 -21.13 7.43 9.15
C LEU A 171 -20.06 7.13 8.11
N TYR A 172 -19.67 8.15 7.33
CA TYR A 172 -18.74 8.00 6.22
C TYR A 172 -17.59 9.00 6.32
N GLU A 173 -16.36 8.55 6.17
CA GLU A 173 -15.18 9.43 6.15
C GLU A 173 -15.18 10.29 4.88
N LYS A 174 -15.25 11.61 5.08
CA LYS A 174 -15.13 12.65 4.04
C LYS A 174 -13.81 13.40 4.22
N ASN A 175 -13.03 13.47 3.15
CA ASN A 175 -11.80 14.25 3.11
C ASN A 175 -12.13 15.75 3.12
N SER A 176 -11.71 16.46 4.16
CA SER A 176 -11.81 17.92 4.23
C SER A 176 -10.58 18.60 3.60
N ARG A 177 -10.73 19.85 3.16
CA ARG A 177 -9.61 20.66 2.65
C ARG A 177 -8.55 20.93 3.72
N SER A 178 -8.93 20.87 4.98
CA SER A 178 -8.07 21.16 6.13
C SER A 178 -7.14 20.00 6.53
N GLY A 179 -7.15 18.88 5.81
CA GLY A 179 -6.31 17.71 6.08
C GLY A 179 -6.86 16.72 7.11
N THR A 180 -7.75 17.17 8.01
CA THR A 180 -8.42 16.29 8.96
C THR A 180 -9.65 15.61 8.31
N PRO A 181 -9.78 14.27 8.34
CA PRO A 181 -10.97 13.60 7.87
C PRO A 181 -12.16 13.95 8.77
N SER A 182 -13.30 14.25 8.16
CA SER A 182 -14.57 14.52 8.85
C SER A 182 -15.53 13.37 8.61
N LEU A 183 -16.44 13.10 9.54
CA LEU A 183 -17.46 12.06 9.37
C LEU A 183 -18.75 12.70 8.87
N GLY A 184 -19.31 12.18 7.78
CA GLY A 184 -20.57 12.66 7.21
C GLY A 184 -21.65 11.58 7.29
N CYS A 185 -22.84 11.96 7.70
CA CYS A 185 -24.01 11.11 7.50
C CYS A 185 -24.50 11.24 6.04
N ARG A 186 -25.02 10.16 5.45
CA ARG A 186 -25.68 10.18 4.12
C ARG A 186 -27.17 10.49 4.19
N VAL A 187 -27.80 10.32 5.35
CA VAL A 187 -29.25 10.51 5.52
C VAL A 187 -29.59 11.97 5.84
N CYS A 188 -28.86 12.59 6.77
CA CYS A 188 -29.10 13.97 7.20
C CYS A 188 -28.04 14.98 6.71
N ASP A 189 -27.04 14.53 5.95
CA ASP A 189 -25.92 15.35 5.45
C ASP A 189 -25.11 16.13 6.50
N THR A 190 -25.34 15.88 7.80
CA THR A 190 -24.57 16.51 8.87
C THR A 190 -23.13 16.00 8.86
N ARG A 191 -22.20 16.92 9.13
CA ARG A 191 -20.78 16.63 9.27
C ARG A 191 -20.38 16.72 10.73
N PHE A 192 -19.60 15.75 11.17
CA PHE A 192 -19.00 15.65 12.49
C PHE A 192 -17.49 15.74 12.34
N GLU A 193 -16.83 16.43 13.26
CA GLU A 193 -15.38 16.42 13.35
C GLU A 193 -14.94 15.08 13.94
N ASN A 194 -14.07 14.35 13.25
CA ASN A 194 -13.61 13.06 13.71
C ASN A 194 -12.73 13.28 14.96
N THR A 195 -13.29 13.03 16.14
CA THR A 195 -12.57 13.15 17.42
C THR A 195 -11.70 11.91 17.71
N GLN A 196 -11.65 10.94 16.80
CA GLN A 196 -10.84 9.73 16.92
C GLN A 196 -9.68 9.77 15.90
N ALA A 197 -8.69 10.59 16.19
CA ALA A 197 -7.33 10.45 15.67
C ALA A 197 -6.38 10.49 16.87
N ALA A 198 -6.24 9.35 17.53
CA ALA A 198 -5.17 9.04 18.48
C ALA A 198 -4.68 7.63 18.20
#